data_AF-A0A7N2MCP7-F1
#
_entry.id   AF-A0A7N2MCP7-F1
#
_cell.length_a   1.000
_cell.length_b   1.000
_cell.length_c   1.000
_cell.angle_alpha   90.00
_cell.angle_beta   90.00
_cell.angle_gamma   90.00
#
_symmetry.space_group_name_H-M   'P 1'
#
loop_
_entity.id
_entity.type
_entity.pdbx_description
1 polymer ?
#
loop_
_entity_poly.entity_id
_entity_poly.type
_entity_poly.pdbx_seq_one_letter_code
_entity_poly.pdbx_strand_id
1 'polypeptide(L)'
;MPTNNPDVAMMLDRIPKMMASHSVVANEFGSFQRLYTLSPVSKHFVRNEDGVSLAPMIALPHDKHIIKSYKGFEQLRQLVDVGGSLGVNLNLITSKYPHIKGINFDLHHVIQHAPPYPVYILHDWDDEHCLKLLKNCYNATPHDGKVIVVEAVLPITPKISSSTKSTSQMDLIMMTQTPAGKERTQQEFMALATKVGFSGIRYECFICNVCVMEFFK
;
A
#
# COMPACT_ATOMS: atom_id res chain seq x y z
N MET A 1 40.17 11.39 4.76
CA MET A 1 41.09 12.07 3.84
C MET A 1 40.29 12.53 2.63
N PRO A 2 40.47 13.75 2.10
CA PRO A 2 39.87 14.12 0.83
C PRO A 2 40.55 13.34 -0.29
N THR A 3 39.77 12.59 -1.07
CA THR A 3 40.25 11.82 -2.21
C THR A 3 40.26 12.69 -3.46
N ASN A 4 41.45 13.08 -3.94
CA ASN A 4 41.64 13.75 -5.24
C ASN A 4 41.55 12.72 -6.39
N ASN A 5 40.36 12.14 -6.61
CA ASN A 5 40.12 11.29 -7.77
C ASN A 5 39.78 12.19 -8.99
N PRO A 6 40.69 12.35 -9.98
CA PRO A 6 40.46 13.23 -11.13
C PRO A 6 39.28 12.77 -12.01
N ASP A 7 38.91 11.48 -11.92
CA ASP A 7 37.83 10.89 -12.71
C ASP A 7 36.46 10.98 -12.02
N VAL A 8 36.38 11.51 -10.79
CA VAL A 8 35.13 11.51 -10.00
C VAL A 8 33.97 12.16 -10.74
N ALA A 9 34.23 13.25 -11.46
CA ALA A 9 33.22 13.94 -12.26
C ALA A 9 32.72 13.06 -13.42
N MET A 10 33.62 12.36 -14.11
CA MET A 10 33.27 11.44 -15.19
C MET A 10 32.55 10.19 -14.70
N MET A 11 32.91 9.68 -13.52
CA MET A 11 32.26 8.54 -12.88
C MET A 11 30.84 8.90 -12.44
N LEU A 12 30.66 10.06 -11.80
CA LEU A 12 29.34 10.52 -11.33
C LEU A 12 28.40 10.85 -12.48
N ASP A 13 28.89 11.37 -13.62
CA ASP A 13 28.05 11.65 -14.81
C ASP A 13 27.46 10.38 -15.44
N ARG A 14 27.97 9.18 -15.14
CA ARG A 14 27.36 7.91 -15.59
C ARG A 14 25.99 7.64 -14.95
N ILE A 15 25.79 8.11 -13.72
CA ILE A 15 24.56 7.88 -12.93
C ILE A 15 23.36 8.64 -13.54
N PRO A 16 23.41 9.97 -13.78
CA PRO A 16 22.31 10.68 -14.43
C PRO A 16 22.13 10.31 -15.90
N LYS A 17 23.18 9.87 -16.62
CA LYS A 17 23.03 9.25 -17.97
C LYS A 17 22.14 8.01 -17.95
N MET A 18 22.37 7.11 -16.99
CA MET A 18 21.56 5.91 -16.81
C MET A 18 20.12 6.25 -16.41
N MET A 19 19.92 7.26 -15.55
CA MET A 19 18.58 7.74 -15.19
C MET A 19 17.87 8.36 -16.38
N ALA A 20 18.57 9.11 -17.23
CA ALA A 20 18.02 9.69 -18.45
C ALA A 20 17.61 8.63 -19.49
N SER A 21 18.36 7.53 -19.63
CA SER A 21 18.00 6.44 -20.54
C SER A 21 16.73 5.69 -20.13
N HIS A 22 16.27 5.87 -18.89
CA HIS A 22 15.03 5.31 -18.34
C HIS A 22 13.95 6.38 -18.09
N SER A 23 14.10 7.58 -18.68
CA SER A 23 13.17 8.71 -18.54
C SER A 23 12.98 9.20 -17.09
N VAL A 24 13.85 8.80 -16.17
CA VAL A 24 13.82 9.21 -14.76
C VAL A 24 14.27 10.65 -14.60
N VAL A 25 15.12 11.17 -15.49
CA VAL A 25 15.44 12.60 -15.65
C VAL A 25 15.42 12.94 -17.14
N ALA A 26 15.13 14.18 -17.50
CA ALA A 26 15.29 14.66 -18.87
C ALA A 26 16.74 15.15 -19.07
N ASN A 27 17.25 14.99 -20.29
CA ASN A 27 18.59 15.39 -20.66
C ASN A 27 18.53 16.49 -21.72
N GLU A 28 19.15 17.62 -21.45
CA GLU A 28 19.32 18.73 -22.37
C GLU A 28 20.80 18.93 -22.69
N PHE A 29 21.10 19.13 -23.97
CA PHE A 29 22.44 19.44 -24.42
C PHE A 29 22.67 20.95 -24.36
N GLY A 30 23.39 21.41 -23.34
CA GLY A 30 23.95 22.76 -23.32
C GLY A 30 25.16 22.88 -24.25
N SER A 31 25.60 24.10 -24.51
CA SER A 31 26.71 24.41 -25.42
C SER A 31 28.07 23.84 -24.99
N PHE A 32 28.28 23.53 -23.70
CA PHE A 32 29.54 22.99 -23.17
C PHE A 32 29.40 21.89 -22.11
N GLN A 33 28.18 21.62 -21.61
CA GLN A 33 27.93 20.61 -20.58
C GLN A 33 26.54 19.98 -20.76
N ARG A 34 26.41 18.74 -20.28
CA ARG A 34 25.15 18.01 -20.25
C ARG A 34 24.35 18.43 -19.02
N LEU A 35 23.12 18.87 -19.22
CA LEU A 35 22.24 19.32 -18.15
C LEU A 35 21.12 18.30 -17.97
N TYR A 36 20.77 18.02 -16.71
CA TYR A 36 19.68 17.11 -16.37
C TYR A 36 18.58 17.89 -15.67
N THR A 37 17.34 17.69 -16.10
CA THR A 37 16.16 18.30 -15.51
C THR A 37 15.22 17.22 -15.00
N LEU A 38 14.38 17.58 -14.03
CA LEU A 38 13.38 16.65 -13.52
C LEU A 38 12.33 16.37 -14.60
N SER A 39 12.13 15.10 -14.92
CA SER A 39 11.01 14.62 -15.73
C SER A 39 9.73 14.52 -14.89
N PRO A 40 8.55 14.32 -15.51
CA PRO A 40 7.32 14.03 -14.77
C PRO A 40 7.47 12.84 -13.81
N VAL A 41 8.26 11.83 -14.18
CA VAL A 41 8.55 10.65 -13.35
C VAL A 41 9.42 11.03 -12.14
N SER A 42 10.36 11.97 -12.27
CA SER A 42 11.18 12.41 -11.13
C SER A 42 10.39 13.11 -10.04
N LYS A 43 9.22 13.71 -10.36
CA LYS A 43 8.33 14.32 -9.35
C LYS A 43 7.85 13.30 -8.32
N HIS A 44 7.88 12.02 -8.68
CA HIS A 44 7.61 10.93 -7.78
C HIS A 44 8.83 10.53 -6.93
N PHE A 45 10.05 10.96 -7.23
CA PHE A 45 11.24 10.58 -6.44
C PHE A 45 11.80 11.73 -5.60
N VAL A 46 11.31 12.96 -5.82
CA VAL A 46 11.69 14.17 -5.08
C VAL A 46 10.62 14.53 -4.05
N ARG A 47 11.02 15.11 -2.91
CA ARG A 47 10.08 15.61 -1.89
C ARG A 47 9.26 16.77 -2.46
N ASN A 48 7.94 16.72 -2.30
CA ASN A 48 7.00 17.79 -2.64
C ASN A 48 7.07 18.92 -1.59
N GLU A 49 6.22 19.92 -1.75
CA GLU A 49 6.14 21.10 -0.86
C GLU A 49 5.85 20.74 0.61
N ASP A 50 5.20 19.61 0.85
CA ASP A 50 4.95 19.05 2.18
C ASP A 50 6.11 18.14 2.68
N GLY A 51 7.21 18.05 1.94
CA GLY A 51 8.36 17.18 2.24
C GLY A 51 8.21 15.72 1.81
N VAL A 52 7.24 15.37 0.97
CA VAL A 52 6.83 13.99 0.63
C VAL A 52 7.27 13.57 -0.78
N SER A 53 7.93 12.41 -0.91
CA SER A 53 8.34 11.78 -2.19
C SER A 53 7.61 10.43 -2.36
N LEU A 54 7.53 9.87 -3.58
CA LEU A 54 7.20 8.46 -3.86
C LEU A 54 8.46 7.56 -3.97
N ALA A 55 9.69 8.06 -3.76
CA ALA A 55 10.85 7.20 -3.51
C ALA A 55 10.63 6.21 -2.34
N PRO A 56 9.90 6.60 -1.27
CA PRO A 56 9.32 5.67 -0.32
C PRO A 56 8.07 4.96 -0.87
N MET A 57 7.90 4.66 -2.16
CA MET A 57 6.84 3.73 -2.60
C MET A 57 7.00 2.32 -2.04
N ILE A 58 8.17 2.02 -1.47
CA ILE A 58 8.42 0.87 -0.59
C ILE A 58 7.79 1.09 0.82
N ALA A 59 7.29 2.30 1.11
CA ALA A 59 6.86 2.79 2.42
C ALA A 59 5.85 3.97 2.34
N LEU A 60 4.91 3.98 1.37
CA LEU A 60 3.92 5.06 1.27
C LEU A 60 2.76 4.78 2.24
N PRO A 61 2.24 5.79 2.95
CA PRO A 61 0.95 5.70 3.61
C PRO A 61 -0.16 5.83 2.56
N HIS A 62 -0.50 4.71 1.91
CA HIS A 62 -1.63 4.59 0.97
C HIS A 62 -2.95 5.14 1.56
N ASP A 63 -3.01 5.16 2.89
CA ASP A 63 -4.16 5.48 3.73
C ASP A 63 -4.70 6.89 3.49
N LYS A 64 -3.85 7.91 3.29
CA LYS A 64 -4.34 9.28 3.06
C LYS A 64 -5.14 9.41 1.77
N HIS A 65 -4.75 8.70 0.72
CA HIS A 65 -5.48 8.72 -0.55
C HIS A 65 -6.76 7.88 -0.46
N ILE A 66 -6.70 6.72 0.22
CA ILE A 66 -7.87 5.90 0.50
C ILE A 66 -8.91 6.70 1.28
N ILE A 67 -8.52 7.32 2.40
CA ILE A 67 -9.42 8.12 3.24
C ILE A 67 -10.05 9.28 2.48
N LYS A 68 -9.35 9.86 1.49
CA LYS A 68 -9.91 10.94 0.65
C LYS A 68 -10.96 10.43 -0.34
N SER A 69 -10.69 9.31 -0.99
CA SER A 69 -11.50 8.80 -2.11
C SER A 69 -12.63 7.86 -1.69
N TYR A 70 -12.43 7.07 -0.63
CA TYR A 70 -13.37 6.06 -0.17
C TYR A 70 -14.39 6.66 0.82
N LYS A 71 -15.67 6.55 0.48
CA LYS A 71 -16.79 7.13 1.25
C LYS A 71 -17.46 6.16 2.20
N GLY A 72 -17.06 4.88 2.20
CA GLY A 72 -17.74 3.86 2.99
C GLY A 72 -17.63 4.03 4.50
N PHE A 73 -16.84 4.99 5.00
CA PHE A 73 -16.76 5.38 6.40
C PHE A 73 -17.87 6.35 6.85
N GLU A 74 -18.49 7.10 5.94
CA GLU A 74 -19.36 8.25 6.28
C GLU A 74 -20.52 7.87 7.22
N GLN A 75 -21.10 6.69 7.04
CA GLN A 75 -22.28 6.23 7.79
C GLN A 75 -21.93 5.32 8.99
N LEU A 76 -20.65 5.05 9.23
CA LEU A 76 -20.24 4.20 10.34
C LEU A 76 -20.40 4.94 11.67
N ARG A 77 -20.78 4.20 12.72
CA ARG A 77 -20.81 4.70 14.10
C ARG A 77 -19.60 4.24 14.91
N GLN A 78 -19.08 3.07 14.57
CA GLN A 78 -17.94 2.45 15.22
C GLN A 78 -17.07 1.79 14.16
N LEU A 79 -15.76 1.89 14.34
CA LEU A 79 -14.76 1.26 13.48
C LEU A 79 -13.74 0.56 14.37
N VAL A 80 -13.47 -0.71 14.06
CA VAL A 80 -12.39 -1.48 14.68
C VAL A 80 -11.31 -1.68 13.63
N ASP A 81 -10.10 -1.20 13.92
CA ASP A 81 -8.91 -1.36 13.08
C ASP A 81 -8.12 -2.57 13.58
N VAL A 82 -8.20 -3.68 12.85
CA VAL A 82 -7.59 -4.97 13.22
C VAL A 82 -6.20 -5.04 12.61
N GLY A 83 -5.16 -5.17 13.46
CA GLY A 83 -3.78 -5.02 13.02
C GLY A 83 -3.39 -3.56 12.79
N GLY A 84 -4.05 -2.64 13.49
CA GLY A 84 -3.87 -1.19 13.28
C GLY A 84 -2.55 -0.63 13.83
N SER A 85 -1.67 -1.46 14.43
CA SER A 85 -0.34 -1.08 14.91
C SER A 85 -0.41 0.13 15.86
N LEU A 86 0.32 1.21 15.59
CA LEU A 86 0.27 2.46 16.36
C LEU A 86 -1.05 3.25 16.21
N GLY A 87 -2.02 2.76 15.42
CA GLY A 87 -3.33 3.38 15.23
C GLY A 87 -3.32 4.63 14.36
N VAL A 88 -2.28 4.82 13.54
CA VAL A 88 -2.14 5.99 12.65
C VAL A 88 -3.31 6.10 11.68
N ASN A 89 -3.73 4.98 11.09
CA ASN A 89 -4.82 4.91 10.13
C ASN A 89 -6.16 5.23 10.78
N LEU A 90 -6.45 4.58 11.90
CA LEU A 90 -7.63 4.87 12.68
C LEU A 90 -7.70 6.35 13.10
N ASN A 91 -6.58 6.94 13.54
CA ASN A 91 -6.53 8.35 13.92
C ASN A 91 -6.83 9.29 12.72
N LEU A 92 -6.31 8.99 11.53
CA LEU A 92 -6.63 9.75 10.32
C LEU A 92 -8.12 9.65 9.97
N ILE A 93 -8.72 8.47 10.10
CA ILE A 93 -10.15 8.24 9.83
C ILE A 93 -11.01 8.99 10.85
N THR A 94 -10.77 8.83 12.14
CA THR A 94 -11.58 9.48 13.20
C THR A 94 -11.37 10.99 13.24
N SER A 95 -10.20 11.50 12.84
CA SER A 95 -9.99 12.94 12.64
C SER A 95 -10.85 13.52 11.51
N LYS A 96 -11.05 12.76 10.42
CA LYS A 96 -11.93 13.16 9.31
C LYS A 96 -13.41 12.94 9.63
N TYR A 97 -13.73 11.92 10.41
CA TYR A 97 -15.08 11.50 10.78
C TYR A 97 -15.24 11.43 12.31
N PRO A 98 -15.38 12.59 13.00
CA PRO A 98 -15.35 12.64 14.47
C PRO A 98 -16.51 11.92 15.15
N HIS A 99 -17.58 11.59 14.41
CA HIS A 99 -18.71 10.81 14.93
C HIS A 99 -18.40 9.31 15.06
N ILE A 100 -17.31 8.83 14.46
CA ILE A 100 -16.91 7.42 14.53
C ILE A 100 -16.17 7.14 15.83
N LYS A 101 -16.67 6.19 16.62
CA LYS A 101 -15.92 5.61 17.73
C LYS A 101 -14.87 4.62 17.18
N GLY A 102 -13.60 5.01 17.21
CA GLY A 102 -12.50 4.14 16.82
C GLY A 102 -12.03 3.18 17.93
N ILE A 103 -11.70 1.94 17.57
CA ILE A 103 -10.99 0.98 18.41
C ILE A 103 -9.79 0.45 17.62
N ASN A 104 -8.58 0.68 18.13
CA ASN A 104 -7.37 0.10 17.56
C ASN A 104 -7.12 -1.27 18.23
N PHE A 105 -6.95 -2.33 17.44
CA PHE A 105 -6.77 -3.68 17.95
C PHE A 105 -5.50 -4.32 17.39
N ASP A 106 -4.52 -4.58 18.26
CA ASP A 106 -3.25 -5.21 17.91
C ASP A 106 -2.66 -5.97 19.13
N LEU A 107 -1.57 -6.71 18.92
CA LEU A 107 -0.83 -7.40 19.96
C LEU A 107 -0.18 -6.40 20.93
N HIS A 108 -0.17 -6.75 22.22
CA HIS A 108 0.32 -5.88 23.30
C HIS A 108 1.75 -5.36 23.09
N HIS A 109 2.64 -6.18 22.50
CA HIS A 109 4.04 -5.78 22.26
C HIS A 109 4.22 -4.92 20.99
N VAL A 110 3.28 -4.99 20.04
CA VAL A 110 3.30 -4.20 18.79
C VAL A 110 2.95 -2.75 19.08
N ILE A 111 1.98 -2.50 19.97
CA ILE A 111 1.57 -1.16 20.40
C ILE A 111 2.73 -0.34 21.01
N GLN A 112 3.81 -0.98 21.48
CA GLN A 112 4.96 -0.31 22.11
C GLN A 112 6.13 -0.01 21.15
N HIS A 113 6.28 -0.76 20.05
CA HIS A 113 7.52 -0.74 19.24
C HIS A 113 7.33 -0.85 17.71
N ALA A 114 6.09 -0.90 17.21
CA ALA A 114 5.86 -1.08 15.78
C ALA A 114 6.31 0.14 14.95
N PRO A 115 6.88 -0.08 13.76
CA PRO A 115 7.11 1.00 12.82
C PRO A 115 5.77 1.56 12.31
N PRO A 116 5.69 2.85 11.95
CA PRO A 116 4.43 3.55 11.63
C PRO A 116 3.88 3.25 10.22
N TYR A 117 4.19 2.09 9.65
CA TYR A 117 3.77 1.73 8.30
C TYR A 117 2.44 0.97 8.32
N PRO A 118 1.58 1.13 7.29
CA PRO A 118 0.31 0.41 7.19
C PRO A 118 0.57 -1.09 7.07
N VAL A 119 -0.14 -1.88 7.88
CA VAL A 119 -0.08 -3.34 7.83
C VAL A 119 -1.30 -3.82 7.05
N TYR A 120 -1.06 -4.44 5.89
CA TYR A 120 -2.09 -5.18 5.18
C TYR A 120 -2.09 -6.59 5.75
N ILE A 121 -3.22 -7.07 6.25
CA ILE A 121 -3.21 -8.23 7.14
C ILE A 121 -3.37 -9.52 6.36
N LEU A 122 -4.25 -9.60 5.36
CA LEU A 122 -4.57 -10.89 4.75
C LEU A 122 -3.44 -11.42 3.89
N HIS A 123 -2.63 -10.57 3.27
CA HIS A 123 -1.53 -11.03 2.42
C HIS A 123 -0.36 -11.70 3.19
N ASP A 124 -0.27 -11.52 4.51
CA ASP A 124 0.77 -12.11 5.36
C ASP A 124 0.53 -13.58 5.70
N TRP A 125 -0.71 -14.06 5.51
CA TRP A 125 -1.14 -15.37 5.98
C TRP A 125 -1.64 -16.26 4.85
N ASP A 126 -1.59 -17.57 5.08
CA ASP A 126 -2.27 -18.54 4.22
C ASP A 126 -3.80 -18.46 4.35
N ASP A 127 -4.49 -19.21 3.48
CA ASP A 127 -5.94 -19.20 3.43
C ASP A 127 -6.60 -19.77 4.71
N GLU A 128 -5.97 -20.71 5.42
CA GLU A 128 -6.54 -21.26 6.67
C GLU A 128 -6.56 -20.21 7.78
N HIS A 129 -5.47 -19.47 7.92
CA HIS A 129 -5.35 -18.38 8.88
C HIS A 129 -6.24 -17.20 8.51
N CYS A 130 -6.30 -16.81 7.23
CA CYS A 130 -7.25 -15.79 6.76
C CYS A 130 -8.70 -16.16 7.08
N LEU A 131 -9.10 -17.42 6.90
CA LEU A 131 -10.45 -17.88 7.22
C LEU A 131 -10.76 -17.76 8.73
N LYS A 132 -9.81 -18.12 9.60
CA LYS A 132 -9.97 -17.98 11.06
C LYS A 132 -10.16 -16.51 11.45
N LEU A 133 -9.31 -15.62 10.92
CA LEU A 133 -9.41 -14.18 11.16
C LEU A 133 -10.75 -13.61 10.66
N LEU A 134 -11.07 -13.86 9.39
CA LEU A 134 -12.30 -13.37 8.77
C LEU A 134 -13.54 -13.93 9.47
N LYS A 135 -13.51 -15.15 10.00
CA LYS A 135 -14.62 -15.71 10.79
C LYS A 135 -14.84 -14.95 12.09
N ASN A 136 -13.77 -14.55 12.77
CA ASN A 136 -13.86 -13.71 13.97
C ASN A 136 -14.43 -12.32 13.62
N CYS A 137 -13.95 -11.70 12.54
CA CYS A 137 -14.48 -10.43 12.05
C CYS A 137 -15.97 -10.55 11.70
N TYR A 138 -16.37 -11.61 10.99
CA TYR A 138 -17.76 -11.89 10.65
C TYR A 138 -18.64 -12.01 11.90
N ASN A 139 -18.19 -12.73 12.93
CA ASN A 139 -18.93 -12.90 14.17
C ASN A 139 -19.07 -11.60 14.98
N ALA A 140 -18.02 -10.76 14.99
CA ALA A 140 -18.01 -9.47 15.67
C ALA A 140 -18.81 -8.38 14.93
N THR A 141 -19.06 -8.55 13.63
CA THR A 141 -19.78 -7.59 12.80
C THR A 141 -21.30 -7.73 12.98
N PRO A 142 -22.05 -6.63 13.20
CA PRO A 142 -23.51 -6.67 13.27
C PRO A 142 -24.14 -7.05 11.92
N HIS A 143 -25.43 -7.38 11.90
CA HIS A 143 -26.12 -7.85 10.68
C HIS A 143 -26.06 -6.85 9.53
N ASP A 144 -26.14 -5.54 9.81
CA ASP A 144 -26.02 -4.44 8.85
C ASP A 144 -24.58 -3.92 8.69
N GLY A 145 -23.61 -4.62 9.30
CA GLY A 145 -22.21 -4.27 9.26
C GLY A 145 -21.48 -4.84 8.04
N LYS A 146 -20.23 -4.40 7.88
CA LYS A 146 -19.32 -4.87 6.84
C LYS A 146 -17.89 -4.98 7.37
N VAL A 147 -17.10 -5.84 6.75
CA VAL A 147 -15.65 -5.89 6.94
C VAL A 147 -14.99 -5.17 5.77
N ILE A 148 -14.12 -4.20 6.05
CA ILE A 148 -13.39 -3.45 5.03
C ILE A 148 -11.98 -4.05 4.94
N VAL A 149 -11.62 -4.53 3.76
CA VAL A 149 -10.32 -5.13 3.48
C VAL A 149 -9.60 -4.23 2.48
N VAL A 150 -8.35 -3.87 2.77
CA VAL A 150 -7.49 -3.09 1.88
C VAL A 150 -6.30 -3.96 1.52
N GLU A 151 -6.22 -4.41 0.28
CA GLU A 151 -5.17 -5.34 -0.17
C GLU A 151 -4.85 -5.14 -1.65
N ALA A 152 -3.67 -5.55 -2.09
CA ALA A 152 -3.41 -5.71 -3.51
C ALA A 152 -4.27 -6.85 -4.08
N VAL A 153 -4.67 -6.71 -5.34
CA VAL A 153 -5.45 -7.74 -6.06
C VAL A 153 -4.68 -8.15 -7.30
N LEU A 154 -4.26 -9.42 -7.34
CA LEU A 154 -3.55 -9.98 -8.48
C LEU A 154 -4.47 -10.08 -9.71
N PRO A 155 -4.04 -9.59 -10.89
CA PRO A 155 -4.76 -9.82 -12.12
C PRO A 155 -4.59 -11.27 -12.57
N ILE A 156 -5.69 -11.89 -13.02
CA ILE A 156 -5.69 -13.27 -13.57
C ILE A 156 -4.82 -13.36 -14.83
N THR A 157 -4.79 -12.29 -15.64
CA THR A 157 -3.97 -12.23 -16.85
C THR A 157 -2.74 -11.35 -16.62
N PRO A 158 -1.52 -11.83 -16.88
CA PRO A 158 -0.31 -11.01 -16.83
C PRO A 158 -0.46 -9.81 -17.78
N LYS A 159 -0.37 -8.61 -17.22
CA LYS A 159 -0.35 -7.35 -17.98
C LYS A 159 1.03 -6.72 -17.86
N ILE A 160 1.47 -6.06 -18.92
CA ILE A 160 2.79 -5.39 -18.96
C ILE A 160 2.79 -3.98 -18.36
N SER A 161 1.67 -3.55 -17.76
CA SER A 161 1.57 -2.24 -17.10
C SER A 161 2.50 -2.18 -15.89
N SER A 162 2.93 -0.96 -15.54
CA SER A 162 3.74 -0.71 -14.34
C SER A 162 3.05 -1.20 -13.07
N SER A 163 1.74 -1.00 -12.94
CA SER A 163 0.93 -1.47 -11.81
C SER A 163 1.02 -2.99 -11.60
N THR A 164 0.83 -3.77 -12.67
CA THR A 164 0.89 -5.23 -12.59
C THR A 164 2.30 -5.73 -12.29
N LYS A 165 3.33 -5.10 -12.85
CA LYS A 165 4.73 -5.40 -12.50
C LYS A 165 4.99 -5.15 -11.01
N SER A 166 4.50 -4.05 -10.45
CA SER A 166 4.63 -3.74 -9.03
C SER A 166 3.89 -4.73 -8.14
N THR A 167 2.66 -5.14 -8.48
CA THR A 167 1.92 -6.16 -7.70
C THR A 167 2.63 -7.52 -7.75
N SER A 168 3.14 -7.95 -8.91
CA SER A 168 3.92 -9.19 -9.00
C SER A 168 5.25 -9.11 -8.24
N GLN A 169 5.90 -7.94 -8.19
CA GLN A 169 7.07 -7.73 -7.35
C GLN A 169 6.73 -7.85 -5.86
N MET A 170 5.57 -7.34 -5.43
CA MET A 170 5.11 -7.50 -4.04
C MET A 170 4.88 -8.97 -3.70
N ASP A 171 4.23 -9.73 -4.58
CA ASP A 171 3.99 -11.16 -4.38
C ASP A 171 5.30 -11.96 -4.21
N LEU A 172 6.34 -11.63 -5.00
CA LEU A 172 7.68 -12.20 -4.81
C LEU A 172 8.31 -11.80 -3.47
N ILE A 173 8.12 -10.56 -3.02
CA ILE A 173 8.58 -10.10 -1.71
C ILE A 173 7.87 -10.92 -0.61
N MET A 174 6.55 -11.07 -0.69
CA MET A 174 5.76 -11.86 0.27
C MET A 174 6.26 -13.30 0.35
N MET A 175 6.50 -13.95 -0.79
CA MET A 175 7.05 -15.31 -0.86
C MET A 175 8.42 -15.44 -0.17
N THR A 176 9.27 -14.40 -0.22
CA THR A 176 10.63 -14.45 0.35
C THR A 176 10.71 -14.02 1.81
N GLN A 177 9.81 -13.13 2.24
CA GLN A 177 9.87 -12.49 3.57
C GLN A 177 8.89 -13.07 4.57
N THR A 178 7.81 -13.70 4.09
CA THR A 178 6.80 -14.32 4.95
C THR A 178 6.71 -15.81 4.64
N PRO A 179 6.61 -16.70 5.65
CA PRO A 179 6.61 -18.14 5.41
C PRO A 179 5.44 -18.65 4.55
N ALA A 180 4.34 -17.89 4.47
CA ALA A 180 3.11 -18.32 3.81
C ALA A 180 2.27 -17.20 3.18
N GLY A 181 2.79 -15.96 3.14
CA GLY A 181 2.08 -14.83 2.58
C GLY A 181 2.01 -14.89 1.05
N LYS A 182 0.91 -14.40 0.50
CA LYS A 182 0.66 -14.31 -0.93
C LYS A 182 -0.28 -13.15 -1.25
N GLU A 183 -0.08 -12.55 -2.41
CA GLU A 183 -1.11 -11.72 -3.01
C GLU A 183 -2.23 -12.61 -3.56
N ARG A 184 -3.46 -12.09 -3.63
CA ARG A 184 -4.64 -12.89 -4.03
C ARG A 184 -5.37 -12.27 -5.19
N THR A 185 -5.96 -13.13 -6.01
CA THR A 185 -6.88 -12.74 -7.07
C THR A 185 -8.26 -12.39 -6.50
N GLN A 186 -9.07 -11.71 -7.31
CA GLN A 186 -10.46 -11.42 -6.98
C GLN A 186 -11.27 -12.69 -6.66
N GLN A 187 -10.98 -13.79 -7.36
CA GLN A 187 -11.64 -15.08 -7.19
C GLN A 187 -11.29 -15.72 -5.85
N GLU A 188 -10.02 -15.63 -5.43
CA GLU A 188 -9.57 -16.14 -4.13
C GLU A 188 -10.18 -15.34 -2.97
N PHE A 189 -10.24 -14.00 -3.07
CA PHE A 189 -10.93 -13.20 -2.06
C PHE A 189 -12.42 -13.56 -1.96
N MET A 190 -13.10 -13.73 -3.11
CA MET A 190 -14.50 -14.17 -3.12
C MET A 190 -14.69 -15.56 -2.49
N ALA A 191 -13.77 -16.49 -2.76
CA ALA A 191 -13.80 -17.82 -2.15
C ALA A 191 -13.64 -17.77 -0.63
N LEU A 192 -12.71 -16.95 -0.12
CA LEU A 192 -12.55 -16.72 1.33
C LEU A 192 -13.83 -16.15 1.95
N ALA A 193 -14.40 -15.10 1.34
CA ALA A 193 -15.63 -14.46 1.82
C ALA A 193 -16.81 -15.44 1.87
N THR A 194 -17.01 -16.19 0.79
CA THR A 194 -18.09 -17.17 0.66
C THR A 194 -17.97 -18.27 1.70
N LYS A 195 -16.75 -18.79 1.92
CA LYS A 195 -16.49 -19.87 2.88
C LYS A 195 -16.74 -19.46 4.33
N VAL A 196 -16.55 -18.18 4.67
CA VAL A 196 -16.86 -17.64 6.01
C VAL A 196 -18.36 -17.45 6.22
N GLY A 197 -19.09 -17.09 5.16
CA GLY A 197 -20.52 -16.84 5.16
C GLY A 197 -20.93 -15.41 4.80
N PHE A 198 -20.03 -14.59 4.25
CA PHE A 198 -20.37 -13.26 3.74
C PHE A 198 -21.30 -13.37 2.52
N SER A 199 -22.23 -12.43 2.40
CA SER A 199 -23.22 -12.37 1.31
C SER A 199 -22.63 -11.87 -0.01
N GLY A 200 -21.50 -11.17 0.03
CA GLY A 200 -20.75 -10.75 -1.16
C GLY A 200 -19.62 -9.78 -0.86
N ILE A 201 -18.91 -9.40 -1.93
CA ILE A 201 -17.84 -8.40 -1.89
C ILE A 201 -18.15 -7.28 -2.88
N ARG A 202 -18.07 -6.02 -2.44
CA ARG A 202 -18.02 -4.85 -3.33
C ARG A 202 -16.59 -4.31 -3.40
N TYR A 203 -16.14 -4.03 -4.62
CA TYR A 203 -14.81 -3.49 -4.91
C TYR A 203 -14.98 -2.01 -5.25
N GLU A 204 -14.43 -1.11 -4.43
CA GLU A 204 -14.74 0.34 -4.48
C GLU A 204 -13.69 1.15 -5.23
N CYS A 205 -12.42 1.10 -4.80
CA CYS A 205 -11.37 1.91 -5.42
C CYS A 205 -10.06 1.15 -5.55
N PHE A 206 -9.32 1.43 -6.63
CA PHE A 206 -7.94 0.99 -6.86
C PHE A 206 -7.03 2.21 -6.73
N ILE A 207 -6.27 2.29 -5.65
CA ILE A 207 -5.37 3.42 -5.36
C ILE A 207 -3.98 2.86 -5.15
N CYS A 208 -3.01 3.29 -5.96
CA CYS A 208 -1.60 2.89 -5.79
C CYS A 208 -1.42 1.35 -5.68
N ASN A 209 -2.13 0.59 -6.52
CA ASN A 209 -2.12 -0.88 -6.61
C ASN A 209 -2.86 -1.65 -5.49
N VAL A 210 -3.46 -0.97 -4.50
CA VAL A 210 -4.34 -1.61 -3.51
C VAL A 210 -5.80 -1.35 -3.81
N CYS A 211 -6.65 -2.30 -3.46
CA CYS A 211 -8.09 -2.26 -3.61
C CYS A 211 -8.78 -2.17 -2.25
N VAL A 212 -9.76 -1.28 -2.12
CA VAL A 212 -10.69 -1.29 -0.99
C VAL A 212 -11.86 -2.20 -1.33
N MET A 213 -12.02 -3.25 -0.52
CA MET A 213 -13.06 -4.25 -0.65
C MET A 213 -13.98 -4.22 0.57
N GLU A 214 -15.28 -4.28 0.34
CA GLU A 214 -16.30 -4.36 1.39
C GLU A 214 -16.94 -5.74 1.37
N PHE A 215 -16.76 -6.49 2.45
CA PHE A 215 -17.34 -7.81 2.65
C PHE A 215 -18.62 -7.63 3.47
N PHE A 216 -19.77 -7.95 2.89
CA PHE A 216 -21.07 -7.78 3.53
C PHE A 216 -21.48 -9.03 4.29
N LYS A 217 -21.99 -8.84 5.50
CA LYS A 217 -22.54 -9.93 6.29
C LYS A 217 -23.80 -10.52 5.67
#